data_AF-A0A502L614-F1
#
_entry.id   AF-A0A502L614-F1
#
_cell.length_a   1.000
_cell.length_b   1.000
_cell.length_c   1.000
_cell.angle_alpha   90.00
_cell.angle_beta   90.00
_cell.angle_gamma   90.00
#
_symmetry.space_group_name_H-M   'P 1'
#
loop_
_entity.id
_entity.type
_entity.pdbx_description
1 polymer ?
#
loop_
_entity_poly.entity_id
_entity_poly.type
_entity_poly.pdbx_seq_one_letter_code
_entity_poly.pdbx_strand_id
1 'polypeptide(L)' 'MRDGQINQSLQINRIADRQWQMANMADFDGDGKADILWRNQSSGSTYMYLMNGNAIIGQGSSAVIGTDWRLIGAVVTSI' A
#
# COMPACT_ATOMS: atom_id res chain seq x y z
N MET A 1 3.74 13.81 21.02
CA MET A 1 4.61 14.44 20.00
C MET A 1 5.36 15.56 20.71
N ARG A 2 6.70 15.51 20.82
CA ARG A 2 7.52 16.65 21.29
C ARG A 2 8.15 17.31 20.06
N ASP A 3 7.90 18.61 19.92
CA ASP A 3 8.71 19.56 19.14
C ASP A 3 8.91 19.28 17.64
N GLY A 4 7.96 18.59 16.99
CA GLY A 4 8.02 18.33 15.55
C GLY A 4 9.17 17.42 15.11
N GLN A 5 9.88 16.81 16.07
CA GLN A 5 10.94 15.86 15.80
C GLN A 5 10.37 14.49 15.46
N ILE A 6 10.97 13.83 14.46
CA ILE A 6 10.67 12.44 14.12
C ILE A 6 11.16 11.59 15.29
N ASN A 7 10.24 11.08 16.10
CA ASN A 7 10.57 10.31 17.30
C ASN A 7 11.08 8.90 16.98
N GLN A 8 10.79 8.39 15.78
CA GLN A 8 11.24 7.08 15.31
C GLN A 8 11.22 7.03 13.78
N SER A 9 12.31 6.53 13.19
CA SER A 9 12.36 6.17 11.77
C SER A 9 12.85 4.73 11.65
N LEU A 10 12.04 3.87 11.04
CA LEU A 10 12.40 2.48 10.76
C LEU A 10 12.32 2.24 9.25
N GLN A 11 13.33 1.53 8.73
CA GLN A 11 13.27 1.05 7.36
C GLN A 11 12.38 -0.19 7.30
N ILE A 12 11.29 -0.11 6.54
CA ILE A 12 10.35 -1.23 6.36
C ILE A 12 10.82 -2.15 5.23
N ASN A 13 11.15 -1.57 4.07
CA ASN A 13 11.73 -2.31 2.95
C ASN A 13 12.62 -1.38 2.10
N ARG A 14 13.63 -1.93 1.42
CA ARG A 14 14.43 -1.23 0.42
C ARG A 14 13.97 -1.65 -0.98
N ILE A 15 13.40 -0.71 -1.73
CA ILE A 15 13.08 -0.92 -3.13
C ILE A 15 14.20 -0.31 -3.99
N ALA A 16 14.99 -1.15 -4.65
CA ALA A 16 16.15 -0.72 -5.42
C ALA A 16 15.78 -0.19 -6.82
N ASP A 17 14.69 -0.70 -7.39
CA ASP A 17 14.15 -0.23 -8.66
C ASP A 17 13.36 1.07 -8.46
N ARG A 18 13.83 2.15 -9.08
CA ARG A 18 13.23 3.49 -8.96
C ARG A 18 11.90 3.65 -9.69
N GLN A 19 11.54 2.70 -10.54
CA GLN A 19 10.23 2.70 -11.20
C GLN A 19 9.11 2.38 -10.22
N TRP A 20 9.41 1.66 -9.13
CA TRP A 20 8.46 1.42 -8.06
C TRP A 20 8.35 2.65 -7.16
N GLN A 21 7.16 3.22 -7.11
CA GLN A 21 6.84 4.36 -6.26
C GLN A 21 5.61 4.05 -5.40
N MET A 22 5.57 4.63 -4.21
CA MET A 22 4.38 4.57 -3.36
C MET A 22 3.26 5.33 -4.08
N ALA A 23 2.19 4.61 -4.39
CA ALA A 23 1.04 5.15 -5.10
C ALA A 23 -0.05 5.60 -4.11
N ASN A 24 -0.28 4.83 -3.04
CA ASN A 24 -1.29 5.17 -2.04
C ASN A 24 -1.02 4.48 -0.70
N MET A 25 -1.62 5.01 0.36
CA MET A 25 -1.70 4.41 1.68
C MET A 25 -3.14 4.48 2.19
N ALA A 26 -3.75 3.34 2.45
CA ALA A 26 -5.13 3.21 2.91
C ALA A 26 -5.33 1.84 3.57
N ASP A 27 -6.43 1.65 4.29
CA ASP A 27 -6.84 0.33 4.78
C ASP A 27 -7.46 -0.47 3.63
N PHE A 28 -6.70 -1.43 3.06
CA PHE A 28 -7.14 -2.20 1.89
C PHE A 28 -7.76 -3.55 2.27
N ASP A 29 -7.45 -4.10 3.45
CA ASP A 29 -7.99 -5.38 3.93
C ASP A 29 -9.09 -5.25 5.00
N GLY A 30 -9.35 -4.04 5.49
CA GLY A 30 -10.44 -3.70 6.40
C GLY A 30 -10.12 -3.93 7.88
N ASP A 31 -8.85 -4.08 8.24
CA ASP A 31 -8.42 -4.35 9.62
C ASP A 31 -8.29 -3.09 10.50
N GLY A 32 -8.55 -1.90 9.92
CA GLY A 32 -8.44 -0.61 10.58
C GLY A 32 -7.02 -0.04 10.60
N LYS A 33 -6.07 -0.63 9.87
CA LYS A 33 -4.68 -0.17 9.76
C LYS A 33 -4.37 0.24 8.32
N ALA A 34 -3.39 1.12 8.17
CA ALA A 34 -3.00 1.62 6.86
C ALA A 34 -1.97 0.71 6.19
N ASP A 35 -2.32 0.20 5.02
CA ASP A 35 -1.48 -0.59 4.13
C ASP A 35 -0.76 0.30 3.10
N ILE A 36 0.18 -0.28 2.35
CA ILE A 36 0.96 0.45 1.33
C ILE A 36 0.75 -0.16 -0.05
N LEU A 37 0.34 0.67 -1.00
CA LEU A 37 0.27 0.34 -2.42
C LEU A 37 1.45 0.95 -3.17
N TRP A 38 2.21 0.11 -3.86
CA TRP A 38 3.27 0.48 -4.79
C TRP A 38 2.81 0.31 -6.23
N ARG A 39 3.28 1.20 -7.10
CA ARG A 39 3.06 1.15 -8.54
C ARG A 39 4.40 1.26 -9.26
N ASN A 40 4.64 0.35 -10.20
CA ASN A 40 5.73 0.47 -11.14
C ASN A 40 5.31 1.43 -12.27
N GLN A 41 6.02 2.55 -12.43
CA GLN A 41 5.68 3.56 -13.42
C GLN A 41 5.95 3.13 -14.86
N SER A 42 6.88 2.20 -15.07
CA SER A 42 7.23 1.69 -16.40
C SER A 42 6.27 0.61 -16.87
N SER A 43 6.01 -0.41 -16.03
CA SER A 43 5.17 -1.55 -16.40
C SER A 43 3.70 -1.38 -16.06
N GLY A 44 3.36 -0.44 -15.18
CA GLY A 44 2.02 -0.38 -14.61
C GLY A 44 1.67 -1.58 -13.71
N SER A 45 2.64 -2.31 -13.19
CA SER A 45 2.38 -3.36 -12.20
C SER A 45 2.08 -2.73 -10.84
N THR A 46 1.22 -3.35 -10.04
CA THR A 46 1.00 -2.97 -8.64
C THR A 46 1.54 -4.02 -7.69
N TYR A 47 1.96 -3.55 -6.52
CA TYR A 47 2.44 -4.40 -5.44
C TYR A 47 1.89 -3.84 -4.12
N MET A 48 1.33 -4.70 -3.28
CA MET A 48 0.71 -4.29 -2.02
C MET A 48 1.46 -4.89 -0.84
N TYR A 49 1.63 -4.09 0.21
CA TYR A 49 2.01 -4.53 1.55
C TYR A 49 0.84 -4.32 2.50
N LEU A 50 0.36 -5.42 3.08
CA LEU A 50 -0.53 -5.38 4.22
C LEU A 50 0.29 -5.13 5.49
N MET A 51 -0.12 -4.17 6.29
CA MET A 51 0.71 -3.58 7.35
C MET A 51 0.06 -3.69 8.73
N ASN A 52 0.83 -4.15 9.71
CA ASN A 52 0.48 -3.99 11.12
C ASN A 52 1.47 -3.01 11.79
N GLY A 53 1.13 -1.73 11.77
CA GLY A 53 2.03 -0.66 12.20
C GLY A 53 3.24 -0.55 11.26
N ASN A 54 4.44 -0.89 11.75
CA ASN A 54 5.67 -0.86 10.96
C ASN A 54 6.07 -2.24 10.39
N ALA A 55 5.26 -3.26 10.60
CA ALA A 55 5.54 -4.62 10.13
C ALA A 55 4.69 -4.98 8.90
N ILE A 56 5.31 -5.56 7.88
CA ILE A 56 4.60 -6.18 6.76
C ILE A 56 4.08 -7.54 7.24
N ILE A 57 2.76 -7.74 7.20
CA ILE A 57 2.11 -9.01 7.59
C ILE A 57 1.62 -9.82 6.39
N GLY A 58 1.54 -9.19 5.22
CA GLY A 58 1.16 -9.84 3.97
C GLY A 58 1.66 -9.03 2.79
N GLN A 59 1.91 -9.69 1.66
CA GLN A 59 2.38 -9.02 0.46
C GLN A 59 2.00 -9.74 -0.82
N GLY A 60 1.82 -9.00 -1.92
CA GLY A 60 1.49 -9.60 -3.20
C GLY A 60 1.59 -8.61 -4.37
N SER A 61 1.91 -9.15 -5.54
CA SER A 61 1.87 -8.42 -6.81
C SER A 61 0.56 -8.72 -7.53
N SER A 62 -0.14 -7.70 -8.02
CA SER A 62 -1.23 -7.90 -8.96
C SER A 62 -0.76 -7.56 -10.36
N ALA A 63 -1.03 -8.46 -11.31
CA ALA A 63 -0.74 -8.25 -12.71
C ALA A 63 -1.74 -7.21 -13.26
N VAL A 64 -1.19 -6.19 -13.94
CA VAL A 64 -1.86 -5.09 -14.64
C VAL A 64 -3.38 -5.23 -14.73
N ILE A 65 -4.10 -4.52 -13.88
CA ILE A 65 -5.44 -4.08 -14.22
C ILE A 65 -5.25 -2.69 -14.84
N GLY A 66 -5.67 -2.56 -16.11
CA GLY A 66 -5.44 -1.39 -16.97
C GLY A 66 -5.85 -0.07 -16.33
N THR A 67 -5.58 1.05 -16.99
CA THR A 67 -5.81 2.42 -16.49
C THR A 67 -7.26 2.77 -16.09
N ASP A 68 -8.19 1.81 -16.17
CA ASP A 68 -9.64 2.02 -16.09
C ASP A 68 -10.29 1.42 -14.83
N TRP A 69 -9.51 0.99 -13.84
CA TRP A 69 -10.10 0.45 -12.60
C TRP A 69 -10.40 1.56 -11.59
N ARG A 70 -11.69 1.94 -11.55
CA ARG A 70 -12.25 2.70 -10.44
C ARG A 70 -12.67 1.70 -9.36
N LEU A 71 -12.08 1.81 -8.17
CA LEU A 71 -12.60 1.16 -6.96
C LEU A 71 -14.02 1.69 -6.73
N ILE A 72 -15.04 0.91 -7.08
CA ILE A 72 -16.41 1.14 -6.63
C ILE A 72 -16.50 0.32 -5.35
N GLY A 73 -16.57 1.03 -4.21
CA GLY A 73 -16.42 0.46 -2.87
C GLY A 73 -17.17 -0.87 -2.67
N ALA A 74 -16.55 -1.75 -1.88
CA ALA A 74 -17.14 -3.02 -1.48
C ALA A 74 -18.57 -2.81 -0.98
N VAL A 75 -19.55 -3.31 -1.75
CA VAL A 75 -20.93 -3.42 -1.29
C VAL A 75 -20.98 -4.60 -0.34
N VAL A 76 -20.97 -4.32 0.96
CA VAL A 76 -21.38 -5.31 1.96
C VAL A 76 -22.88 -5.19 2.10
N THR A 77 -23.63 -5.92 1.27
CA THR A 77 -25.06 -6.16 1.57
C THR A 77 -25.13 -7.36 2.49
N SER A 78 -25.33 -7.12 3.78
CA SER A 78 -25.87 -8.14 4.67
C SER A 78 -27.30 -8.46 4.24
N ILE A 79 -27.60 -9.74 4.01
CA ILE A 79 -28.97 -10.28 4.06
C ILE A 79 -29.21 -10.96 5.40
#